data_AF-A0A9D5ZT04-F1
#
_entry.id   AF-A0A9D5ZT04-F1
#
_cell.length_a   1.000
_cell.length_b   1.000
_cell.length_c   1.000
_cell.angle_alpha   90.00
_cell.angle_beta   90.00
_cell.angle_gamma   90.00
#
_symmetry.space_group_name_H-M   'P 1'
#
loop_
_entity.id
_entity.type
_entity.pdbx_description
1 polymer ?
#
loop_
_entity_poly.entity_id
_entity_poly.type
_entity_poly.pdbx_seq_one_letter_code
_entity_poly.pdbx_strand_id
1 'polypeptide(L)'
;MVKTGAPIEFWINRQLQGTTVTVVLVGKDTYESKWVRYEIKQSLDKGNGLFFIDISQIKDEQGKTTKSCGKILFFFRLINIFIQCNRTKKYGEIPDGYSFYDWVEEDGYNNMGDWIEKAAKEAKK
;
A
#
# COMPACT_ATOMS: atom_id res chain seq x y z
N MET A 1 29.77 -9.97 -0.74
CA MET A 1 29.57 -8.66 -0.07
C MET A 1 28.18 -8.63 0.53
N VAL A 2 28.05 -8.74 1.86
CA VAL A 2 26.76 -8.58 2.56
C VAL A 2 26.63 -7.11 2.93
N LYS A 3 25.64 -6.41 2.37
CA LYS A 3 25.37 -5.01 2.73
C LYS A 3 24.82 -4.99 4.17
N THR A 4 25.57 -4.40 5.10
CA THR A 4 25.08 -4.10 6.45
C THR A 4 24.14 -2.89 6.39
N GLY A 5 22.87 -3.15 6.04
CA GLY A 5 21.78 -2.18 6.25
C GLY A 5 21.46 -2.02 7.74
N ALA A 6 20.73 -0.97 8.11
CA ALA A 6 20.24 -0.81 9.48
C ALA A 6 19.43 -2.06 9.89
N PRO A 7 19.42 -2.49 11.17
CA PRO A 7 18.74 -3.73 11.59
C PRO A 7 17.31 -3.83 11.05
N ILE A 8 16.57 -2.72 11.06
CA ILE A 8 15.17 -2.66 10.58
C ILE A 8 15.06 -2.97 9.09
N GLU A 9 15.99 -2.50 8.26
CA GLU A 9 16.01 -2.82 6.82
C GLU A 9 16.21 -4.31 6.58
N PHE A 10 17.12 -4.93 7.34
CA PHE A 10 17.34 -6.37 7.29
C PHE A 10 16.10 -7.16 7.70
N TRP A 11 15.42 -6.73 8.77
CA TRP A 11 14.17 -7.33 9.22
C TRP A 11 13.08 -7.24 8.14
N ILE A 12 12.89 -6.07 7.52
CA ILE A 12 11.91 -5.88 6.43
C ILE A 12 12.24 -6.77 5.23
N ASN A 13 13.49 -6.75 4.77
CA ASN A 13 13.91 -7.55 3.61
C ASN A 13 13.68 -9.05 3.82
N ARG A 14 13.86 -9.53 5.06
CA ARG A 14 13.60 -10.93 5.39
C ARG A 14 12.10 -11.26 5.36
N GLN A 15 11.23 -10.35 5.80
CA GLN A 15 9.77 -10.55 5.71
C GLN A 15 9.27 -10.58 4.26
N LEU A 16 9.95 -9.87 3.36
CA LEU A 16 9.63 -9.90 1.94
C LEU A 16 10.10 -11.20 1.24
N GLN A 17 10.91 -12.07 1.87
CA GLN A 17 11.34 -13.32 1.23
C GLN A 17 10.19 -14.33 1.14
N GLY A 18 10.09 -15.03 0.00
CA GLY A 18 9.00 -15.99 -0.24
C GLY A 18 7.63 -15.38 -0.53
N THR A 19 7.48 -14.05 -0.48
CA THR A 19 6.23 -13.36 -0.86
C THR A 19 6.21 -13.06 -2.36
N THR A 20 5.00 -13.00 -2.92
CA THR A 20 4.75 -12.63 -4.33
C THR A 20 3.89 -11.38 -4.47
N VAL A 21 3.15 -11.01 -3.42
CA VAL A 21 2.27 -9.84 -3.38
C VAL A 21 2.52 -9.07 -2.09
N THR A 22 2.51 -7.75 -2.20
CA THR A 22 2.57 -6.81 -1.08
C THR A 22 1.27 -6.02 -1.02
N VAL A 23 0.58 -6.10 0.12
CA VAL A 23 -0.66 -5.37 0.37
C VAL A 23 -0.38 -4.24 1.34
N VAL A 24 -0.64 -3.00 0.93
CA VAL A 24 -0.41 -1.83 1.78
C VAL A 24 -1.72 -1.39 2.41
N LEU A 25 -1.81 -1.51 3.73
CA LEU A 25 -2.96 -1.03 4.49
C LEU A 25 -2.82 0.47 4.77
N VAL A 26 -3.72 1.26 4.19
CA VAL A 26 -3.70 2.72 4.21
C VAL A 26 -4.68 3.19 5.28
N GLY A 27 -4.13 3.71 6.37
CA GLY A 27 -4.85 4.44 7.40
C GLY A 27 -4.49 5.92 7.38
N LYS A 28 -4.93 6.63 8.43
CA LYS A 28 -4.75 8.09 8.55
C LYS A 28 -3.30 8.54 8.46
N ASP A 29 -2.33 7.80 9.01
CA ASP A 29 -0.93 8.26 9.15
C ASP A 29 0.08 7.35 8.42
N THR A 30 -0.37 6.31 7.69
CA THR A 30 0.48 5.32 7.00
C THR A 30 1.53 5.97 6.10
N TYR A 31 1.18 7.07 5.44
CA TYR A 31 2.04 7.76 4.48
C TYR A 31 3.23 8.51 5.13
N GLU A 32 3.20 8.76 6.45
CA GLU A 32 4.28 9.44 7.16
C GLU A 32 5.44 8.50 7.50
N SER A 33 5.19 7.19 7.49
CA SER A 33 6.19 6.20 7.87
C SER A 33 7.26 6.02 6.79
N LYS A 34 8.51 6.33 7.15
CA LYS A 34 9.68 6.04 6.31
C LYS A 34 9.88 4.55 6.05
N TRP A 35 9.42 3.68 6.95
CA TRP A 35 9.58 2.23 6.82
C TRP A 35 8.57 1.63 5.86
N VAL A 36 7.33 2.15 5.84
CA VAL A 36 6.33 1.78 4.82
C VAL A 36 6.86 2.16 3.42
N ARG A 37 7.54 3.31 3.28
CA ARG A 37 8.21 3.70 2.01
C ARG A 37 9.27 2.70 1.61
N TYR A 38 10.09 2.29 2.56
CA TYR A 38 11.14 1.31 2.33
C TYR A 38 10.56 -0.03 1.88
N GLU A 39 9.53 -0.54 2.57
CA GLU A 39 8.91 -1.83 2.24
C GLU A 39 8.26 -1.85 0.85
N ILE A 40 7.56 -0.77 0.48
CA ILE A 40 6.99 -0.61 -0.87
C ILE A 40 8.08 -0.61 -1.92
N LYS A 41 9.14 0.19 -1.72
CA LYS A 41 10.27 0.24 -2.65
C LYS A 41 10.91 -1.14 -2.84
N GLN A 42 11.21 -1.84 -1.76
CA GLN A 42 11.83 -3.17 -1.81
C GLN A 42 10.91 -4.21 -2.46
N SER A 43 9.59 -4.09 -2.26
CA SER A 43 8.60 -4.96 -2.91
C SER A 43 8.57 -4.75 -4.42
N LEU A 44 8.62 -3.49 -4.87
CA LEU A 44 8.70 -3.14 -6.29
C LEU A 44 10.02 -3.60 -6.92
N ASP A 45 11.15 -3.37 -6.25
CA ASP A 45 12.48 -3.79 -6.71
C ASP A 45 12.57 -5.33 -6.84
N LYS A 46 11.79 -6.07 -6.04
CA LYS A 46 11.68 -7.53 -6.11
C LYS A 46 10.72 -8.02 -7.22
N GLY A 47 9.84 -7.15 -7.73
CA GLY A 47 8.80 -7.51 -8.69
C GLY A 47 7.57 -8.16 -8.05
N ASN A 48 7.27 -7.83 -6.79
CA ASN A 48 6.02 -8.27 -6.18
C ASN A 48 4.83 -7.56 -6.83
N GLY A 49 3.69 -8.26 -6.94
CA GLY A 49 2.40 -7.61 -7.15
C GLY A 49 2.11 -6.66 -6.00
N LEU A 50 1.55 -5.50 -6.27
CA LEU A 50 1.35 -4.48 -5.25
C LEU A 50 -0.03 -3.83 -5.39
N PHE A 51 -0.72 -3.65 -4.28
CA PHE A 51 -1.95 -2.88 -4.25
C PHE A 51 -2.19 -2.30 -2.86
N PHE A 52 -3.14 -1.37 -2.78
CA PHE A 52 -3.47 -0.62 -1.57
C PHE A 52 -4.89 -0.94 -1.12
N ILE A 53 -5.10 -0.97 0.20
CA ILE A 53 -6.42 -1.09 0.81
C ILE A 53 -6.59 0.06 1.82
N ASP A 54 -7.59 0.90 1.63
CA ASP A 54 -8.02 1.86 2.64
C ASP A 54 -8.78 1.15 3.75
N ILE A 55 -8.24 1.24 4.97
CA ILE A 55 -8.82 0.69 6.18
C ILE A 55 -9.33 1.78 7.12
N SER A 56 -9.30 3.05 6.72
CA SER A 56 -9.71 4.16 7.59
C SER A 56 -11.18 4.11 8.00
N GLN A 57 -12.01 3.45 7.18
CA GLN A 57 -13.42 3.20 7.45
C GLN A 57 -13.69 2.06 8.44
N ILE A 58 -12.67 1.27 8.78
CA ILE A 58 -12.79 0.26 9.84
C ILE A 58 -12.87 0.99 11.18
N LYS A 59 -13.84 0.60 12.00
CA LYS A 59 -14.00 1.14 13.36
C LYS A 59 -12.86 0.64 14.24
N ASP A 60 -12.24 1.54 14.98
CA ASP A 60 -11.30 1.20 16.04
C ASP A 60 -12.01 0.57 17.25
N GLU A 61 -11.25 0.24 18.29
CA GLU A 61 -11.76 -0.31 19.55
C GLU A 61 -12.79 0.60 20.24
N GLN A 62 -12.79 1.90 19.92
CA GLN A 62 -13.73 2.90 20.45
C GLN A 62 -14.95 3.09 19.54
N GLY A 63 -15.07 2.29 18.47
CA GLY A 63 -16.16 2.39 17.50
C GLY A 63 -16.01 3.56 16.53
N LYS A 64 -14.87 4.24 16.51
CA LYS A 64 -14.63 5.45 15.72
C LYS A 64 -13.91 5.09 14.41
N THR A 65 -14.33 5.73 13.33
CA THR A 65 -13.61 5.67 12.04
C THR A 65 -12.71 6.89 11.89
N THR A 66 -11.67 6.73 11.08
CA THR A 66 -10.84 7.85 10.64
C THR A 66 -11.18 8.19 9.20
N LYS A 67 -10.89 9.42 8.77
CA LYS A 67 -10.85 9.69 7.34
C LYS A 67 -9.40 9.58 6.92
N SER A 68 -9.11 8.62 6.04
CA SER A 68 -7.98 8.73 5.12
C SER A 68 -8.28 9.90 4.19
N CYS A 69 -8.12 11.15 4.68
CA CYS A 69 -8.03 12.27 3.77
C CYS A 69 -6.82 11.95 2.89
N GLY A 70 -7.02 11.83 1.58
CA GLY A 70 -6.15 11.11 0.64
C GLY A 70 -4.71 11.60 0.58
N LYS A 71 -3.96 11.44 1.67
CA LYS A 71 -2.58 11.86 1.86
C LYS A 71 -1.60 10.78 1.41
N ILE A 72 -2.11 9.66 0.86
CA ILE A 72 -1.33 8.77 -0.01
C ILE A 72 -0.60 9.58 -1.10
N LEU A 73 -1.19 10.71 -1.49
CA LEU A 73 -0.69 11.73 -2.39
C LEU A 73 0.73 12.22 -2.20
N PHE A 74 1.18 12.40 -0.95
CA PHE A 74 2.51 12.96 -0.68
C PHE A 74 3.61 11.90 -0.73
N PHE A 75 3.23 10.62 -0.71
CA PHE A 75 4.11 9.45 -0.68
C PHE A 75 4.80 9.22 -2.04
N PHE A 76 4.07 9.47 -3.13
CA PHE A 76 4.47 9.13 -4.49
C PHE A 76 5.41 10.14 -5.16
N ARG A 77 5.64 11.32 -4.54
CA ARG A 77 6.54 12.35 -5.05
C ARG A 77 8.02 11.91 -5.11
N LEU A 78 8.41 10.87 -4.37
CA LEU A 78 9.78 10.34 -4.34
C LEU A 78 10.04 9.25 -5.39
N ILE A 79 9.01 8.79 -6.12
CA ILE A 79 9.08 7.79 -7.19
C ILE A 79 8.51 8.29 -8.53
N ASN A 80 8.43 9.61 -8.74
CA ASN A 80 7.89 10.27 -9.95
C ASN A 80 6.45 9.87 -10.32
N ILE A 81 5.61 9.66 -9.32
CA ILE A 81 4.18 9.40 -9.53
C ILE A 81 3.41 10.60 -8.95
N PHE A 82 2.62 11.26 -9.80
CA PHE A 82 1.80 12.40 -9.42
C PHE A 82 0.39 11.94 -9.14
N ILE A 83 -0.10 12.25 -7.96
CA ILE A 83 -1.49 12.05 -7.58
C ILE A 83 -2.00 13.38 -7.03
N GLN A 84 -3.17 13.86 -7.44
CA GLN A 84 -3.78 15.08 -6.87
C GLN A 84 -5.01 14.77 -6.01
N CYS A 85 -5.07 15.25 -4.75
CA CYS A 85 -6.23 15.11 -3.88
C CYS A 85 -7.14 16.27 -4.23
N ASN A 86 -8.14 16.02 -5.06
CA ASN A 86 -9.22 16.98 -5.21
C ASN A 86 -10.22 16.77 -4.07
N ARG A 87 -10.63 17.85 -3.41
CA ARG A 87 -11.68 17.85 -2.36
C ARG A 87 -13.01 17.21 -2.81
N THR A 88 -13.15 16.93 -4.11
CA THR A 88 -14.34 16.40 -4.77
C THR A 88 -14.23 14.92 -5.18
N LYS A 89 -13.07 14.27 -5.03
CA LYS A 89 -12.88 12.83 -5.32
C LYS A 89 -12.16 12.13 -4.17
N LYS A 90 -12.74 11.02 -3.71
CA LYS A 90 -12.36 10.26 -2.49
C LYS A 90 -10.89 9.79 -2.49
N TYR A 91 -10.32 9.54 -3.67
CA TYR A 91 -8.91 9.22 -3.88
C TYR A 91 -8.36 10.10 -5.01
N GLY A 92 -7.11 10.56 -4.89
CA GLY A 92 -6.43 11.12 -6.04
C GLY A 92 -6.04 10.03 -7.05
N GLU A 93 -5.75 10.42 -8.29
CA GLU A 93 -5.25 9.55 -9.39
C GLU A 93 -4.13 8.59 -8.96
N ILE A 94 -4.44 7.31 -8.76
CA ILE A 94 -3.45 6.26 -8.44
C ILE A 94 -2.48 6.11 -9.64
N PRO A 95 -1.17 5.90 -9.42
CA PRO A 95 -0.26 5.55 -10.52
C PRO A 95 -0.83 4.43 -11.36
N ASP A 96 -0.74 4.61 -12.66
CA ASP A 96 -1.12 3.58 -13.61
C ASP A 96 -0.40 2.27 -13.28
N GLY A 97 -1.14 1.16 -13.28
CA GLY A 97 -0.64 -0.17 -12.96
C GLY A 97 -0.81 -0.66 -11.50
N TYR A 98 -1.34 0.14 -10.57
CA TYR A 98 -1.63 -0.34 -9.20
C TYR A 98 -3.09 -0.16 -8.83
N SER A 99 -3.70 -1.19 -8.22
CA SER A 99 -5.08 -1.12 -7.74
C SER A 99 -5.13 -0.50 -6.34
N PHE A 100 -6.23 0.21 -6.05
CA PHE A 100 -6.52 0.77 -4.73
C PHE A 100 -7.97 0.45 -4.40
N TYR A 101 -8.19 -0.23 -3.29
CA TYR A 101 -9.51 -0.66 -2.84
C TYR A 101 -9.88 -0.02 -1.51
N ASP A 102 -11.17 0.10 -1.24
CA ASP A 102 -11.70 0.39 0.09
C ASP A 102 -12.19 -0.88 0.76
N TRP A 103 -11.67 -1.20 1.96
CA TRP A 103 -12.04 -2.43 2.66
C TRP A 103 -13.53 -2.54 2.96
N VAL A 104 -14.19 -1.43 3.28
CA VAL A 104 -15.58 -1.42 3.74
C VAL A 104 -16.55 -1.30 2.57
N GLU A 105 -16.27 -0.38 1.63
CA GLU A 105 -17.18 -0.12 0.51
C GLU A 105 -17.14 -1.21 -0.56
N GLU A 106 -16.01 -1.88 -0.69
CA GLU A 106 -15.78 -2.89 -1.73
C GLU A 106 -15.77 -4.32 -1.15
N ASP A 107 -16.41 -4.53 0.01
CA ASP A 107 -16.58 -5.84 0.64
C ASP A 107 -15.26 -6.64 0.72
N GLY A 108 -14.24 -6.02 1.32
CA GLY A 108 -12.89 -6.55 1.33
C GLY A 108 -12.77 -7.92 1.97
N TYR A 109 -13.67 -8.28 2.90
CA TYR A 109 -13.69 -9.61 3.50
C TYR A 109 -13.89 -10.71 2.46
N ASN A 110 -14.79 -10.50 1.49
CA ASN A 110 -15.07 -11.47 0.45
C ASN A 110 -14.15 -11.31 -0.77
N ASN A 111 -13.68 -10.09 -1.06
CA ASN A 111 -12.97 -9.78 -2.30
C ASN A 111 -11.43 -9.77 -2.19
N MET A 112 -10.85 -9.80 -0.98
CA MET A 112 -9.39 -9.71 -0.80
C MET A 112 -8.61 -10.81 -1.53
N GLY A 113 -9.14 -12.04 -1.57
CA GLY A 113 -8.51 -13.14 -2.29
C GLY A 113 -8.34 -12.83 -3.79
N ASP A 114 -9.40 -12.31 -4.42
CA ASP A 114 -9.39 -11.95 -5.83
C ASP A 114 -8.44 -10.78 -6.11
N TRP A 115 -8.37 -9.81 -5.20
CA TRP A 115 -7.44 -8.68 -5.32
C TRP A 115 -5.97 -9.13 -5.28
N ILE A 116 -5.65 -10.09 -4.40
CA ILE A 116 -4.32 -10.68 -4.30
C ILE A 116 -3.97 -11.44 -5.58
N GLU A 117 -4.87 -12.29 -6.07
CA GLU A 117 -4.67 -13.05 -7.30
C GLU A 117 -4.50 -12.15 -8.51
N LYS A 118 -5.27 -11.06 -8.60
CA LYS A 118 -5.12 -10.05 -9.64
C LYS A 118 -3.74 -9.39 -9.60
N ALA A 119 -3.30 -8.91 -8.44
CA ALA A 119 -1.99 -8.29 -8.28
C ALA A 119 -0.84 -9.27 -8.60
N ALA A 120 -0.97 -10.54 -8.18
CA ALA A 120 0.00 -11.58 -8.50
C ALA A 120 0.12 -11.84 -10.01
N LYS A 121 -1.00 -11.82 -10.73
CA LYS A 121 -1.03 -11.99 -12.20
C LYS A 121 -0.43 -10.78 -12.92
N GLU A 122 -0.73 -9.57 -12.45
CA GLU A 122 -0.21 -8.32 -13.03
C GLU A 122 1.31 -8.20 -12.90
N ALA A 123 1.89 -8.72 -11.82
CA ALA A 123 3.35 -8.75 -11.62
C ALA A 123 4.09 -9.84 -12.41
N LYS A 124 3.40 -10.90 -12.85
CA LYS A 124 3.97 -11.97 -13.68
C LYS A 124 3.98 -11.67 -15.18
N LYS A 125 3.76 -10.41 -15.57
CA LYS A 125 3.89 -9.95 -16.96
C LYS A 125 5.33 -9.96 -17.43
#